data_AF-A0A953Y049-F1
#
_entry.id   AF-A0A953Y049-F1
#
_cell.length_a   1.000
_cell.length_b   1.000
_cell.length_c   1.000
_cell.angle_alpha   90.00
_cell.angle_beta   90.00
_cell.angle_gamma   90.00
#
_symmetry.space_group_name_H-M   'P 1'
#
loop_
_entity.id
_entity.type
_entity.pdbx_description
1 polymer ?
#
loop_
_entity_poly.entity_id
_entity_poly.type
_entity_poly.pdbx_seq_one_letter_code
_entity_poly.pdbx_strand_id
1 'polypeptide(L)' 'MHRRSFVVAYLLWFFLGLLGIHRFYLGRPVSGVIWLLTGGLLGIGWLVDVVWTAVMVEDENRAMAGLPLYS' A
#
# COMPACT_ATOMS: atom_id res chain seq x y z
N MET A 1 2.30 -19.34 -4.01
CA MET A 1 2.41 -17.90 -3.69
C MET A 1 1.02 -17.35 -3.39
N HIS A 2 0.83 -16.70 -2.24
CA HIS A 2 -0.47 -16.17 -1.84
C HIS A 2 -0.61 -14.74 -2.37
N ARG A 3 -1.58 -14.51 -3.28
CA ARG A 3 -1.89 -13.16 -3.76
C ARG A 3 -2.33 -12.26 -2.61
N ARG A 4 -1.95 -10.98 -2.68
CA ARG A 4 -2.45 -9.94 -1.79
C ARG A 4 -3.90 -9.62 -2.17
N SER A 5 -4.78 -9.66 -1.19
CA SER A 5 -6.17 -9.26 -1.33
C SER A 5 -6.33 -7.74 -1.30
N PHE A 6 -7.02 -7.19 -2.29
CA PHE A 6 -7.45 -5.79 -2.32
C PHE A 6 -8.27 -5.43 -1.09
N VAL A 7 -9.17 -6.33 -0.66
CA VAL A 7 -10.05 -6.09 0.50
C VAL A 7 -9.22 -5.87 1.76
N VAL A 8 -8.20 -6.70 1.99
CA VAL A 8 -7.31 -6.57 3.16
C VAL A 8 -6.50 -5.28 3.07
N ALA A 9 -5.99 -4.93 1.89
CA ALA A 9 -5.24 -3.69 1.69
C ALA A 9 -6.10 -2.44 1.95
N TYR A 10 -7.34 -2.40 1.47
CA TYR A 10 -8.26 -1.30 1.71
C TYR A 10 -8.78 -1.25 3.15
N LEU A 11 -8.97 -2.40 3.81
CA LEU A 11 -9.29 -2.43 5.25
C LEU A 11 -8.14 -1.84 6.08
N LEU A 12 -6.89 -2.25 5.80
CA LEU A 12 -5.71 -1.69 6.44
C LEU A 12 -5.54 -0.19 6.14
N TRP A 13 -5.86 0.24 4.93
CA TRP A 13 -5.83 1.66 4.56
C TRP A 13 -6.94 2.46 5.26
N PHE A 14 -8.15 1.94 5.39
CA PHE A 14 -9.25 2.67 6.04
C PHE A 14 -9.00 2.85 7.54
N PHE A 15 -8.60 1.79 8.25
CA PHE A 15 -8.40 1.85 9.70
C PHE A 15 -7.02 2.37 10.10
N LEU A 16 -5.96 1.99 9.36
CA LEU A 16 -4.56 2.26 9.70
C LEU A 16 -3.83 3.04 8.58
N GLY A 17 -4.55 3.66 7.65
CA GLY A 17 -3.98 4.39 6.51
C GLY A 17 -3.15 5.60 6.91
N LEU A 18 -3.58 6.36 7.92
CA LEU A 18 -2.81 7.48 8.48
C LEU A 18 -1.45 7.04 9.05
N LEU A 19 -1.35 5.79 9.52
CA LEU A 19 -0.10 5.20 9.99
C LEU A 19 0.72 4.56 8.86
N GLY A 20 0.18 4.49 7.64
CA GLY A 20 0.85 3.86 6.50
C GLY A 20 0.98 2.33 6.58
N ILE A 21 0.23 1.65 7.45
CA ILE A 21 0.45 0.21 7.75
C ILE A 21 0.13 -0.69 6.54
N HIS A 22 -0.83 -0.29 5.71
CA HIS A 22 -1.15 -0.98 4.47
C HIS A 22 0.06 -1.11 3.51
N ARG A 23 1.02 -0.18 3.53
CA ARG A 23 2.25 -0.23 2.72
C ARG A 23 3.22 -1.31 3.17
N PHE A 24 3.24 -1.65 4.46
CA PHE A 24 4.02 -2.78 4.97
C PHE A 24 3.43 -4.12 4.54
N TYR A 25 2.10 -4.23 4.48
CA TYR A 25 1.43 -5.43 3.96
C TYR A 25 1.73 -5.67 2.47
N LEU A 26 1.93 -4.59 1.71
CA LEU A 26 2.24 -4.61 0.28
C LEU A 26 3.75 -4.66 -0.02
N GLY A 27 4.59 -5.05 0.94
CA GLY A 27 6.02 -5.25 0.72
C GLY A 27 6.84 -3.96 0.54
N ARG A 28 6.30 -2.79 0.91
CA ARG A 28 6.93 -1.47 0.71
C ARG A 28 7.28 -0.78 2.05
N PRO A 29 8.18 -1.37 2.87
CA PRO A 29 8.45 -0.90 4.24
C PRO A 29 9.08 0.50 4.28
N VAL A 30 9.95 0.84 3.32
CA VAL A 30 10.58 2.17 3.27
C VAL A 30 9.52 3.27 3.12
N SER A 31 8.57 3.08 2.21
CA SER A 31 7.48 4.05 2.01
C SER A 31 6.52 4.09 3.20
N GLY A 32 6.31 2.95 3.88
CA GLY A 32 5.54 2.87 5.11
C GLY A 32 6.19 3.61 6.28
N VAL A 33 7.52 3.52 6.44
CA VAL A 33 8.28 4.25 7.47
C VAL A 33 8.23 5.76 7.21
N ILE A 34 8.38 6.20 5.96
CA ILE A 34 8.22 7.62 5.60
C ILE A 34 6.82 8.10 6.00
N TRP A 35 5.79 7.30 5.69
CA TRP A 35 4.42 7.58 6.08
C TRP A 35 4.22 7.68 7.59
N LEU A 36 4.84 6.78 8.36
CA LEU A 36 4.77 6.78 9.82
C LEU A 36 5.45 8.02 10.42
N LEU A 37 6.63 8.39 9.91
CA LEU A 37 7.39 9.56 10.36
C LEU A 37 6.75 10.89 9.96
N THR A 38 6.00 10.89 8.86
CA THR A 38 5.30 12.07 8.36
C THR A 38 3.86 12.15 8.83
N GLY A 39 3.38 11.16 9.58
CA GLY A 39 2.01 11.08 10.09
C GLY A 39 0.95 11.00 8.98
N GLY A 40 1.32 10.48 7.82
CA GLY A 40 0.48 10.49 6.63
C GLY A 40 0.13 11.89 6.12
N LEU A 41 1.12 12.80 6.13
CA LEU A 41 1.08 14.20 5.68
C LEU A 41 -0.34 14.81 5.57
N LEU A 42 -0.93 15.07 6.74
CA LEU A 42 -2.16 15.84 6.96
C LEU A 42 -3.45 15.28 6.31
N GLY A 43 -3.51 13.98 6.01
CA GLY A 43 -4.71 13.34 5.45
C GLY A 43 -4.86 13.47 3.93
N ILE A 44 -4.02 14.28 3.26
CA ILE A 44 -3.95 14.32 1.80
C ILE A 44 -3.39 13.00 1.26
N GLY A 45 -2.35 12.47 1.92
CA GLY A 45 -1.82 11.16 1.59
C GLY A 45 -2.90 10.08 1.65
N TRP A 46 -3.85 10.18 2.59
CA TRP A 46 -4.89 9.17 2.76
C TRP A 46 -5.80 9.11 1.52
N LEU A 47 -6.16 10.27 0.95
CA LEU A 47 -6.91 10.37 -0.31
C LEU A 47 -6.11 9.83 -1.52
N VAL A 48 -4.83 10.18 -1.63
CA VAL A 48 -3.96 9.69 -2.73
C VAL A 48 -3.81 8.17 -2.66
N ASP A 49 -3.71 7.62 -1.45
CA ASP A 49 -3.56 6.18 -1.24
C ASP A 49 -4.81 5.37 -1.64
N VAL A 50 -6.00 5.98 -1.80
CA VAL A 50 -7.16 5.29 -2.39
C VAL A 50 -6.82 4.72 -3.76
N VAL A 51 -6.21 5.52 -4.63
CA VAL A 51 -5.89 5.12 -6.01
C VAL A 51 -4.60 4.31 -6.01
N TRP A 52 -3.60 4.73 -5.23
CA TRP A 52 -2.29 4.12 -5.23
C TRP A 52 -2.28 2.71 -4.61
N THR A 53 -3.13 2.44 -3.60
CA THR A 53 -3.22 1.10 -2.97
C THR A 53 -3.60 0.03 -3.98
N ALA A 54 -4.50 0.32 -4.93
CA ALA A 54 -4.86 -0.62 -5.98
C ALA A 54 -3.66 -0.95 -6.88
N VAL A 55 -2.90 0.06 -7.28
CA VAL A 55 -1.68 -0.12 -8.09
C VAL A 55 -0.66 -0.98 -7.34
N MET A 56 -0.43 -0.71 -6.05
CA MET A 56 0.52 -1.48 -5.24
C MET A 56 0.12 -2.95 -5.06
N VAL A 57 -1.17 -3.24 -4.89
CA VAL A 57 -1.67 -4.62 -4.79
C VAL A 57 -1.41 -5.37 -6.09
N GLU A 58 -1.66 -4.74 -7.23
CA GLU A 58 -1.40 -5.34 -8.54
C GLU A 58 0.10 -5.53 -8.79
N ASP A 59 0.93 -4.53 -8.48
CA ASP A 59 2.39 -4.61 -8.57
C ASP A 59 2.94 -5.78 -7.75
N GLU A 60 2.53 -5.90 -6.49
CA GLU A 60 2.98 -6.98 -5.60
C GLU A 60 2.47 -8.34 -6.10
N ASN A 61 1.24 -8.41 -6.60
CA ASN A 61 0.70 -9.63 -7.20
C ASN A 61 1.44 -10.04 -8.48
N ARG A 62 1.91 -9.08 -9.28
CA ARG A 62 2.73 -9.31 -10.48
C ARG A 62 4.16 -9.70 -10.14
N ALA A 63 4.76 -9.06 -9.15
CA ALA A 63 6.07 -9.44 -8.62
C ALA A 63 6.06 -10.89 -8.15
N MET A 64 5.01 -11.28 -7.41
CA MET A 64 4.78 -12.68 -7.03
C MET A 64 4.54 -13.60 -8.23
N ALA A 65 4.02 -13.10 -9.34
CA ALA A 65 3.83 -13.87 -10.57
C ALA A 65 5.07 -13.89 -11.50
N GLY A 66 6.15 -13.17 -11.17
CA GLY A 66 7.33 -13.00 -12.03
C GLY A 66 7.08 -12.11 -13.26
N LEU A 67 6.05 -11.28 -13.25
CA LEU A 67 5.67 -10.37 -14.34
C LEU A 67 6.25 -8.96 -14.11
N PRO A 68 6.46 -8.17 -15.19
CA PRO A 68 6.97 -6.80 -15.05
C PRO A 68 6.02 -5.90 -14.27
N LEU A 69 6.60 -5.02 -13.43
CA LEU A 69 5.90 -4.01 -12.66
C LEU A 69 5.31 -2.92 -13.57
N TYR A 70 4.26 -2.26 -13.12
CA TYR A 70 3.73 -1.10 -13.82
C TYR A 70 4.73 0.07 -13.66
N SER A 71 5.35 0.51 -14.76
CA SER A 71 6.32 1.62 -14.80
C SER A 71 5.64 2.98 -14.75
#